data_AF-A0A6C0JP57-F1
#
_entry.id   AF-A0A6C0JP57-F1
#
_cell.length_a   1.000
_cell.length_b   1.000
_cell.length_c   1.000
_cell.angle_alpha   90.00
_cell.angle_beta   90.00
_cell.angle_gamma   90.00
#
_symmetry.space_group_name_H-M   'P 1'
#
loop_
_entity.id
_entity.type
_entity.pdbx_description
1 polymer ?
#
loop_
_entity_poly.entity_id
_entity_poly.type
_entity_poly.pdbx_seq_one_letter_code
_entity_poly.pdbx_strand_id
1 'polypeptide(L)' 'MKELIEQYIAQLTPSQKIAYEIAKKRLETSFCIEKSIGFIEFLKKK' A
#
# COMPACT_ATOMS: atom_id res chain seq x y z
N MET A 1 0.54 8.09 10.99
CA MET A 1 0.99 7.28 9.83
C MET A 1 -0.01 6.20 9.42
N LYS A 2 -0.60 5.42 10.35
CA LYS A 2 -1.60 4.39 10.02
C LYS A 2 -2.82 4.90 9.23
N GLU A 3 -3.35 6.08 9.53
CA GLU A 3 -4.52 6.63 8.82
C GLU A 3 -4.28 6.88 7.33
N LEU A 4 -3.07 7.26 6.92
CA LEU A 4 -2.73 7.47 5.50
C LEU A 4 -2.69 6.15 4.75
N ILE A 5 -2.20 5.10 5.40
CA ILE A 5 -2.17 3.73 4.86
C ILE A 5 -3.59 3.22 4.67
N GLU A 6 -4.48 3.44 5.64
CA GLU A 6 -5.88 3.05 5.53
C GLU A 6 -6.61 3.82 4.43
N GLN A 7 -6.38 5.14 4.31
CA GLN A 7 -6.91 5.93 3.20
C GLN A 7 -6.39 5.45 1.85
N TYR A 8 -5.09 5.14 1.76
CA TYR A 8 -4.48 4.58 0.56
C TYR A 8 -5.12 3.25 0.19
N ILE A 9 -5.26 2.32 1.14
CA ILE A 9 -5.89 1.00 0.91
C ILE A 9 -7.37 1.14 0.55
N ALA A 10 -8.06 2.14 1.11
CA ALA A 10 -9.47 2.41 0.82
C ALA A 10 -9.69 2.89 -0.62
N GLN A 11 -8.78 3.70 -1.17
CA GLN A 11 -8.84 4.15 -2.58
C GLN A 11 -8.30 3.10 -3.58
N LEU A 12 -7.64 2.03 -3.12
CA LEU A 12 -7.14 0.98 -4.02
C LEU A 12 -8.32 0.28 -4.72
N THR A 13 -8.17 0.08 -6.02
CA THR A 13 -9.06 -0.78 -6.80
C THR A 13 -8.95 -2.24 -6.36
N PRO A 14 -9.96 -3.09 -6.65
CA PRO A 14 -9.93 -4.51 -6.30
C PRO A 14 -8.65 -5.21 -6.78
N SER A 15 -8.17 -4.91 -7.99
CA SER A 15 -6.90 -5.46 -8.50
C SER A 15 -5.68 -5.03 -7.69
N GLN A 16 -5.64 -3.76 -7.25
CA GLN A 16 -4.55 -3.26 -6.42
C GLN A 16 -4.58 -3.83 -5.00
N LYS A 17 -5.77 -4.08 -4.43
CA LYS A 17 -5.91 -4.80 -3.15
C LYS A 17 -5.37 -6.22 -3.24
N ILE A 18 -5.64 -6.91 -4.34
CA ILE A 18 -5.08 -8.25 -4.59
C ILE A 18 -3.55 -8.19 -4.69
N ALA A 19 -3.01 -7.24 -5.46
CA ALA A 19 -1.56 -7.05 -5.56
C ALA A 19 -0.92 -6.72 -4.20
N TYR A 20 -1.58 -5.89 -3.39
CA TYR A 20 -1.17 -5.56 -2.03
C TYR A 20 -1.13 -6.78 -1.13
N GLU A 21 -2.19 -7.60 -1.12
CA GLU A 21 -2.26 -8.85 -0.36
C GLU A 21 -1.18 -9.85 -0.82
N ILE A 22 -0.93 -9.97 -2.12
CA ILE A 22 0.14 -10.82 -2.66
C ILE A 22 1.51 -10.32 -2.20
N ALA A 23 1.77 -9.02 -2.29
CA ALA A 23 3.04 -8.43 -1.86
C ALA A 23 3.23 -8.61 -0.34
N LYS A 24 2.20 -8.35 0.45
CA LYS A 24 2.20 -8.56 1.91
C LYS A 24 2.46 -10.04 2.26
N LYS A 25 1.85 -10.97 1.53
CA LYS A 25 2.01 -12.41 1.76
C LYS A 25 3.35 -12.96 1.28
N ARG A 26 3.95 -12.37 0.24
CA ARG A 26 5.26 -12.79 -0.31
C ARG A 26 6.44 -12.20 0.43
N LEU A 27 6.31 -10.94 0.87
CA LEU A 27 7.39 -10.22 1.54
C LEU A 27 7.26 -10.32 3.06
N GLU A 28 6.09 -10.73 3.59
CA GLU A 28 5.80 -10.92 5.01
C GLU A 28 6.39 -9.81 5.89
N THR A 29 7.47 -10.11 6.61
CA THR A 29 8.15 -9.18 7.52
C THR A 29 8.97 -8.10 6.82
N SER A 30 9.35 -8.33 5.57
CA SER A 30 10.03 -7.38 4.70
C SER A 30 9.06 -6.44 3.98
N PHE A 31 7.76 -6.69 4.06
CA PHE A 31 6.77 -5.84 3.41
C PHE A 31 6.59 -4.53 4.17
N CYS A 32 6.98 -3.42 3.54
CA CYS A 32 6.82 -2.09 4.10
C CYS A 32 6.04 -1.20 3.12
N ILE A 33 4.74 -1.03 3.35
CA ILE A 33 3.87 -0.23 2.48
C ILE A 33 4.33 1.23 2.41
N GLU A 34 4.88 1.76 3.51
CA GLU A 34 5.36 3.13 3.62
C GLU A 34 6.55 3.41 2.69
N LYS A 35 7.31 2.37 2.35
CA LYS A 35 8.42 2.43 1.39
C LYS A 35 8.01 2.00 -0.02
N SER A 36 6.76 1.62 -0.22
CA SER A 36 6.28 1.20 -1.53
C SER A 36 6.09 2.40 -2.44
N ILE A 37 6.51 2.27 -3.70
CA ILE A 37 6.44 3.33 -4.71
C ILE A 37 5.02 3.90 -4.81
N GLY A 38 4.01 3.03 -4.84
CA GLY A 38 2.61 3.46 -4.93
C GLY A 38 2.13 4.29 -3.73
N PHE A 39 2.65 4.03 -2.52
CA PHE A 39 2.31 4.83 -1.34
C PHE A 39 3.09 6.14 -1.30
N ILE A 40 4.36 6.13 -1.72
CA ILE A 40 5.18 7.35 -1.84
C ILE A 40 4.58 8.30 -2.89
N GLU A 41 4.12 7.78 -4.03
CA GLU A 41 3.42 8.58 -5.03
C GLU A 41 2.08 9.13 -4.53
N PHE A 42 1.35 8.33 -3.75
CA PHE A 42 0.13 8.81 -3.09
C PHE A 42 0.40 9.96 -2.11
N LEU A 43 1.46 9.85 -1.31
CA LEU A 43 1.90 10.92 -0.41
C LEU A 43 2.33 12.18 -1.17
N LYS A 44 2.93 12.03 -2.36
CA LYS A 44 3.31 13.17 -3.21
C LYS A 44 2.13 13.86 -3.91
N LYS A 45 1.04 13.13 -4.14
CA LYS A 45 -0.17 13.65 -4.81
C LYS A 45 -1.11 14.40 -3.85
N LYS A 46 -0.89 14.26 -2.55
CA LYS A 46 -1.61 14.95 -1.48
C LYS A 46 -0.89 16.23 -1.12
#